data_AF-A0A699WKP9-F1
#
_entry.id   AF-A0A699WKP9-F1
#
_cell.length_a   1.000
_cell.length_b   1.000
_cell.length_c   1.000
_cell.angle_alpha   90.00
_cell.angle_beta   90.00
_cell.angle_gamma   90.00
#
_symmetry.space_group_name_H-M   'P 1'
#
loop_
_entity.id
_entity.type
_entity.pdbx_description
1 polymer ?
#
loop_
_entity_poly.entity_id
_entity_poly.type
_entity_poly.pdbx_seq_one_letter_code
_entity_poly.pdbx_strand_id
1 'polypeptide(L)'
;VLVHVVEAARNSPAVAEHTTLVTPANMSPENKAHFLAEKEAIHLILTGIGDDIYSTVDACQTAQEMWEAIERLQQGESLNLQDVKTNLFWEFRKFTSHDGETIESYYTRLYKLMNEMTRNI
;
A
#
# COMPACT_ATOMS: atom_id res chain seq x y z
N VAL A 1 -24.99 9.32 26.75
CA VAL A 1 -25.36 9.78 28.11
C VAL A 1 -26.13 11.07 27.97
N LEU A 2 -27.20 11.27 28.74
CA LEU A 2 -28.08 12.45 28.64
C LEU A 2 -27.71 13.49 29.71
N VAL A 3 -27.65 14.76 29.36
CA VAL A 3 -27.58 15.89 30.32
C VAL A 3 -28.47 17.02 29.83
N HIS A 4 -29.40 17.47 30.67
CA HIS A 4 -30.31 18.59 30.42
C HIS A 4 -30.24 19.55 31.62
N VAL A 5 -30.16 20.86 31.37
CA VAL A 5 -30.36 21.94 32.35
C VAL A 5 -31.11 23.08 31.64
N VAL A 6 -32.08 23.71 32.30
CA VAL A 6 -33.15 24.60 31.73
C VAL A 6 -33.52 25.65 32.79
N GLU A 7 -33.98 26.88 32.50
CA GLU A 7 -34.25 27.58 31.23
C GLU A 7 -33.08 28.58 30.90
N ALA A 8 -33.13 29.73 30.21
CA ALA A 8 -34.18 30.61 29.65
C ALA A 8 -33.59 31.43 28.45
N ALA A 9 -34.31 32.21 27.63
CA ALA A 9 -35.73 32.61 27.62
C ALA A 9 -36.21 33.04 26.20
N ARG A 10 -37.53 33.27 26.06
CA ARG A 10 -38.20 34.09 25.02
C ARG A 10 -38.11 33.66 23.53
N ASN A 11 -39.13 32.90 23.15
CA ASN A 11 -39.98 33.10 21.96
C ASN A 11 -39.35 33.07 20.54
N SER A 12 -39.50 31.93 19.86
CA SER A 12 -39.80 31.84 18.42
C SER A 12 -40.49 30.51 18.07
N PRO A 13 -41.26 30.43 16.97
CA PRO A 13 -42.09 29.26 16.67
C PRO A 13 -41.28 28.05 16.17
N ALA A 14 -41.81 26.85 16.37
CA ALA A 14 -41.19 25.60 15.95
C ALA A 14 -41.13 25.48 14.42
N VAL A 15 -39.94 25.16 13.90
CA VAL A 15 -39.72 24.63 12.55
C VAL A 15 -39.20 23.19 12.72
N ALA A 16 -39.80 22.23 12.01
CA ALA A 16 -39.39 20.83 12.10
C ALA A 16 -38.13 20.59 11.25
N GLU A 17 -36.97 20.44 11.91
CA GLU A 17 -35.72 20.09 11.26
C GLU A 17 -35.74 18.62 10.80
N HIS A 18 -36.24 18.38 9.59
CA HIS A 18 -36.08 17.10 8.92
C HIS A 18 -34.64 16.94 8.42
N THR A 19 -33.79 16.28 9.21
CA THR A 19 -32.42 15.92 8.84
C THR A 19 -32.41 15.08 7.57
N THR A 20 -32.23 15.74 6.42
CA THR A 20 -32.34 15.12 5.10
C THR A 20 -31.05 14.38 4.80
N LEU A 21 -31.13 13.07 4.57
CA LEU A 21 -29.96 12.25 4.23
C LEU A 21 -29.38 12.72 2.87
N VAL A 22 -28.15 13.22 2.90
CA VAL A 22 -27.53 13.92 1.75
C VAL A 22 -26.95 12.92 0.75
N THR A 23 -27.82 12.38 -0.09
CA THR A 23 -27.45 11.58 -1.27
C THR A 23 -26.84 12.49 -2.36
N PRO A 24 -25.88 12.05 -3.21
CA PRO A 24 -25.29 12.87 -4.28
C PRO A 24 -26.23 13.39 -5.40
N ALA A 25 -27.52 13.06 -5.33
CA ALA A 25 -28.58 13.67 -6.13
C ALA A 25 -29.13 14.98 -5.53
N ASN A 26 -28.94 15.20 -4.23
CA ASN A 26 -29.51 16.30 -3.43
C ASN A 26 -28.47 17.40 -3.09
N MET A 27 -27.24 17.29 -3.61
CA MET A 27 -26.16 18.24 -3.40
C MET A 27 -26.20 19.39 -4.42
N SER A 28 -25.63 20.55 -4.08
CA SER A 28 -25.38 21.60 -5.07
C SER A 28 -24.36 21.14 -6.12
N PRO A 29 -24.30 21.76 -7.31
CA PRO A 29 -23.33 21.39 -8.36
C PRO A 29 -21.88 21.43 -7.88
N GLU A 30 -21.52 22.41 -7.05
CA GLU A 30 -20.19 22.64 -6.51
C GLU A 30 -19.82 21.55 -5.49
N ASN A 31 -20.71 21.30 -4.53
CA ASN A 31 -20.52 20.25 -3.52
C ASN A 31 -20.45 18.85 -4.16
N LYS A 32 -21.23 18.63 -5.22
CA LYS A 32 -21.21 17.39 -6.00
C LYS A 32 -19.90 17.24 -6.80
N ALA A 33 -19.36 18.31 -7.36
CA ALA A 33 -18.07 18.30 -8.04
C ALA A 33 -16.93 18.00 -7.05
N HIS A 34 -16.94 18.64 -5.87
CA HIS A 34 -15.99 18.35 -4.78
C HIS A 34 -16.04 16.88 -4.38
N PHE A 35 -17.22 16.36 -4.03
CA PHE A 35 -17.42 14.97 -3.62
C PHE A 35 -16.95 13.96 -4.68
N LEU A 36 -17.15 14.25 -5.97
CA LEU A 36 -16.69 13.38 -7.04
C LEU A 36 -15.15 13.38 -7.17
N ALA A 37 -14.52 14.56 -7.10
CA ALA A 37 -13.06 14.69 -7.15
C ALA A 37 -12.37 14.07 -5.92
N GLU A 38 -12.96 14.24 -4.73
CA GLU A 38 -12.51 13.62 -3.49
C GLU A 38 -12.60 12.08 -3.55
N LYS A 39 -13.73 11.54 -4.02
CA LYS A 39 -13.92 10.11 -4.26
C LYS A 39 -12.97 9.55 -5.34
N GLU A 40 -12.62 10.35 -6.34
CA GLU A 40 -11.66 9.98 -7.39
C GLU A 40 -10.21 9.98 -6.85
N ALA A 41 -9.82 10.99 -6.06
CA ALA A 41 -8.52 11.04 -5.39
C ALA A 41 -8.33 9.87 -4.40
N ILE A 42 -9.35 9.57 -3.58
CA ILE A 42 -9.34 8.40 -2.68
C ILE A 42 -9.20 7.11 -3.47
N HIS A 43 -9.92 6.96 -4.60
CA HIS A 43 -9.78 5.77 -5.46
C HIS A 43 -8.39 5.66 -6.09
N LEU A 44 -7.80 6.77 -6.55
CA LEU A 44 -6.46 6.80 -7.16
C LEU A 44 -5.37 6.47 -6.14
N ILE A 45 -5.52 6.89 -4.88
CA ILE A 45 -4.64 6.51 -3.78
C ILE A 45 -4.77 5.02 -3.50
N LEU A 46 -6.00 4.51 -3.34
CA LEU A 46 -6.27 3.10 -3.01
C LEU A 46 -5.90 2.11 -4.12
N THR A 47 -5.89 2.51 -5.39
CA THR A 47 -5.40 1.68 -6.51
C THR A 47 -3.96 1.99 -6.94
N GLY A 48 -3.35 3.04 -6.37
CA GLY A 48 -1.95 3.41 -6.62
C GLY A 48 -0.95 2.82 -5.61
N ILE A 49 -1.42 2.39 -4.44
CA ILE A 49 -0.64 1.65 -3.43
C ILE A 49 -0.88 0.14 -3.56
N GLY A 50 0.14 -0.67 -3.26
CA GLY A 50 0.00 -2.13 -3.20
C GLY A 50 -0.79 -2.61 -1.99
N ASP A 51 -1.39 -3.80 -2.07
CA ASP A 51 -2.14 -4.44 -0.98
C ASP A 51 -1.29 -4.61 0.30
N ASP A 52 0.02 -4.78 0.14
CA ASP A 52 1.05 -4.89 1.16
C ASP A 52 1.28 -3.56 1.88
N ILE A 53 1.42 -2.46 1.12
CA ILE A 53 1.53 -1.10 1.66
C ILE A 53 0.23 -0.71 2.36
N TYR A 54 -0.92 -0.99 1.75
CA TYR A 54 -2.23 -0.71 2.33
C TYR A 54 -2.45 -1.47 3.65
N SER A 55 -2.19 -2.78 3.68
CA SER A 55 -2.31 -3.60 4.90
C SER A 55 -1.33 -3.17 5.99
N THR A 56 -0.12 -2.74 5.61
CA THR A 56 0.89 -2.21 6.53
C THR A 56 0.43 -0.88 7.16
N VAL A 57 -0.24 -0.03 6.38
CA VAL A 57 -0.75 1.28 6.82
C VAL A 57 -2.04 1.16 7.64
N ASP A 58 -2.97 0.27 7.29
CA ASP A 58 -4.23 0.04 8.01
C ASP A 58 -4.00 -0.47 9.45
N ALA A 59 -2.88 -1.16 9.68
CA ALA A 59 -2.44 -1.63 10.98
C ALA A 59 -1.86 -0.53 11.91
N CYS A 60 -1.66 0.70 11.42
CA CYS A 60 -1.03 1.79 12.16
C CYS A 60 -2.06 2.78 12.74
N GLN A 61 -1.90 3.17 14.00
CA GLN A 61 -2.85 4.06 14.68
C GLN A 61 -2.52 5.55 14.48
N THR A 62 -1.27 5.88 14.13
CA THR A 62 -0.75 7.23 13.98
C THR A 62 0.09 7.40 12.71
N ALA A 63 0.19 8.64 12.21
CA ALA A 63 0.99 8.97 11.03
C ALA A 63 2.50 8.69 11.20
N GLN A 64 3.01 8.66 12.44
CA GLN A 64 4.39 8.27 12.70
C GLN A 64 4.59 6.76 12.49
N GLU A 65 3.71 5.93 13.06
CA GLU A 65 3.75 4.47 12.87
C GLU A 65 3.61 4.10 11.40
N MET A 66 2.71 4.77 10.65
CA MET A 66 2.55 4.59 9.20
C MET A 66 3.87 4.84 8.45
N TRP A 67 4.59 5.91 8.80
CA TRP A 67 5.88 6.24 8.16
C TRP A 67 6.98 5.24 8.52
N GLU A 68 7.13 4.92 9.81
CA GLU A 68 8.12 3.93 10.28
C GLU A 68 7.86 2.54 9.69
N ALA A 69 6.60 2.15 9.49
CA ALA A 69 6.25 0.87 8.89
C ALA A 69 6.58 0.82 7.38
N ILE A 70 6.31 1.90 6.63
CA ILE A 70 6.70 2.03 5.21
C ILE A 70 8.23 2.02 5.06
N GLU A 71 8.96 2.75 5.90
CA GLU A 71 10.43 2.74 5.89
C GLU A 71 10.99 1.33 6.14
N ARG A 72 10.43 0.60 7.12
CA ARG A 72 10.84 -0.78 7.43
C ARG A 72 10.52 -1.76 6.32
N LEU A 73 9.41 -1.57 5.59
CA LEU A 73 9.04 -2.38 4.43
C LEU A 73 10.09 -2.23 3.32
N GLN A 74 10.38 -0.99 2.92
CA GLN A 74 11.40 -0.67 1.90
C GLN A 74 12.81 -1.14 2.31
N GLN A 75 13.18 -0.97 3.59
CA GLN A 75 14.44 -1.50 4.11
C GLN A 75 14.48 -3.04 4.01
N GLY A 76 13.41 -3.74 4.40
CA GLY A 76 13.30 -5.20 4.33
C GLY A 76 13.42 -5.75 2.91
N GLU A 77 12.74 -5.13 1.94
CA GLU A 77 12.89 -5.46 0.52
C GLU A 77 14.33 -5.25 0.02
N SER A 78 14.94 -4.11 0.38
CA SER A 78 16.31 -3.79 -0.04
C SER A 78 17.35 -4.76 0.52
N LEU A 79 17.17 -5.22 1.77
CA LEU A 79 18.01 -6.24 2.40
C LEU A 79 17.84 -7.59 1.70
N ASN A 80 16.59 -8.02 1.47
CA ASN A 80 16.30 -9.27 0.76
C ASN A 80 16.93 -9.30 -0.64
N LEU A 81 16.82 -8.18 -1.38
CA LEU A 81 17.42 -8.05 -2.70
C LEU A 81 18.96 -8.11 -2.65
N GLN A 82 19.60 -7.49 -1.66
CA GLN A 82 21.06 -7.58 -1.48
C GLN A 82 21.52 -8.98 -1.08
N ASP A 83 20.76 -9.69 -0.25
CA ASP A 83 21.03 -11.09 0.10
C ASP A 83 20.90 -12.01 -1.13
N VAL A 84 19.87 -11.81 -1.95
CA VAL A 84 19.69 -12.54 -3.23
C VAL A 84 20.86 -12.28 -4.19
N LYS A 85 21.28 -11.02 -4.39
CA LYS A 85 22.46 -10.69 -5.20
C LYS A 85 23.72 -11.36 -4.65
N THR A 86 23.94 -11.26 -3.34
CA THR A 86 25.12 -11.82 -2.66
C THR A 86 25.19 -13.34 -2.80
N ASN A 87 24.06 -14.03 -2.64
CA ASN A 87 23.97 -15.47 -2.80
C ASN A 87 24.24 -15.91 -4.25
N LEU A 88 23.67 -15.22 -5.24
CA LEU A 88 23.92 -15.49 -6.66
C LEU A 88 25.39 -15.30 -7.05
N PHE A 89 26.07 -14.25 -6.53
CA PHE A 89 27.51 -14.08 -6.72
C PHE A 89 28.35 -15.18 -6.06
N TRP A 90 27.92 -15.72 -4.92
CA TRP A 90 28.60 -16.82 -4.23
C TRP A 90 28.46 -18.15 -4.97
N GLU A 91 27.26 -18.46 -5.47
CA GLU A 91 27.00 -19.60 -6.36
C GLU A 91 27.81 -19.50 -7.65
N PHE A 92 27.81 -18.34 -8.31
CA PHE A 92 28.63 -18.11 -9.51
C PHE A 92 30.12 -18.31 -9.24
N ARG A 93 30.64 -17.79 -8.11
CA ARG A 93 32.05 -17.98 -7.71
C ARG A 93 32.42 -19.44 -7.44
N LYS A 94 31.44 -20.29 -7.13
CA LYS A 94 31.61 -21.74 -6.93
C LYS A 94 31.28 -22.58 -8.16
N PHE A 95 30.77 -21.97 -9.23
CA PHE A 95 30.23 -22.71 -10.36
C PHE A 95 31.32 -23.49 -11.09
N THR A 96 31.21 -24.81 -11.06
CA THR A 96 32.11 -25.77 -11.71
C THR A 96 31.32 -26.91 -12.34
N SER A 97 31.95 -27.59 -13.30
CA SER A 97 31.44 -28.83 -13.88
C SER A 97 31.53 -29.98 -12.87
N HIS A 98 30.49 -30.81 -12.79
CA HIS A 98 30.56 -32.06 -12.02
C HIS A 98 31.32 -33.15 -12.79
N ASP A 99 31.83 -34.17 -12.08
CA ASP A 99 32.38 -35.35 -12.75
C ASP A 99 31.28 -36.09 -13.53
N GLY A 100 31.62 -36.57 -14.72
CA GLY A 100 30.67 -37.16 -15.68
C GLY A 100 29.62 -36.20 -16.26
N GLU A 101 29.69 -34.89 -16.01
CA GLU A 101 28.69 -33.92 -16.51
C GLU A 101 28.77 -33.74 -18.04
N THR A 102 27.63 -33.79 -18.72
CA THR A 102 27.54 -33.50 -20.15
C THR A 102 27.65 -31.99 -20.43
N ILE A 103 28.20 -31.62 -21.58
CA ILE A 103 28.31 -30.22 -22.02
C ILE A 103 26.93 -29.53 -22.06
N GLU A 104 25.89 -30.27 -22.42
CA GLU A 104 24.50 -29.79 -22.41
C GLU A 104 24.00 -29.50 -20.98
N SER A 105 24.19 -30.42 -20.02
CA SER A 105 23.85 -30.21 -18.60
C SER A 105 24.57 -28.99 -18.03
N TYR A 106 25.88 -28.90 -18.28
CA TYR A 106 26.72 -27.78 -17.84
C TYR A 106 26.21 -26.45 -18.39
N TYR A 107 25.93 -26.40 -19.70
CA TYR A 107 25.41 -25.19 -20.36
C TYR A 107 24.03 -24.81 -19.83
N THR A 108 23.10 -25.76 -19.65
CA THR A 108 21.77 -25.50 -19.09
C THR A 108 21.84 -24.97 -17.66
N ARG A 109 22.71 -25.53 -16.81
CA ARG A 109 22.97 -25.04 -15.45
C ARG A 109 23.55 -23.62 -15.45
N LEU A 110 24.55 -23.36 -16.29
CA LEU A 110 25.18 -22.04 -16.42
C LEU A 110 24.19 -21.00 -16.95
N TYR A 111 23.43 -21.33 -17.99
CA TYR A 111 22.41 -20.45 -18.60
C TYR A 111 21.32 -20.09 -17.59
N LYS A 112 20.84 -21.05 -16.79
CA LYS A 112 19.89 -20.78 -15.71
C LYS A 112 20.47 -19.78 -14.69
N LEU A 113 21.69 -20.02 -14.19
CA LEU A 113 22.34 -19.14 -13.21
C LEU A 113 22.56 -17.73 -13.78
N MET A 114 23.01 -17.61 -15.03
CA MET A 114 23.18 -16.32 -15.71
C MET A 114 21.85 -15.56 -15.85
N ASN A 115 20.75 -16.23 -16.22
CA ASN A 115 19.43 -15.61 -16.28
C ASN A 115 18.94 -15.14 -14.88
N GLU A 116 19.20 -15.92 -13.84
CA GLU A 116 18.87 -15.54 -12.46
C GLU A 116 19.74 -14.36 -11.99
N MET A 117 21.00 -14.27 -12.40
CA MET A 117 21.82 -13.07 -12.19
C MET A 117 21.25 -11.85 -12.93
N THR A 118 20.98 -11.96 -14.24
CA THR A 118 20.44 -10.84 -15.06
C THR A 118 19.07 -10.34 -14.59
N ARG A 119 18.24 -11.18 -13.96
CA ARG A 119 16.93 -10.76 -13.42
C ARG A 119 17.01 -10.03 -12.09
N ASN A 120 18.04 -10.29 -11.26
CA ASN A 120 18.08 -9.85 -9.87
C ASN A 120 19.22 -8.85 -9.55
N ILE A 121 20.05 -8.44 -10.53
CA ILE A 121 21.21 -7.53 -10.32
C ILE A 121 20.95 -6.14 -10.90
#